data_AF-A0A0L8BG38-F1
#
_entry.id   AF-A0A0L8BG38-F1
#
_cell.length_a   1.000
_cell.length_b   1.000
_cell.length_c   1.000
_cell.angle_alpha   90.00
_cell.angle_beta   90.00
_cell.angle_gamma   90.00
#
_symmetry.space_group_name_H-M   'P 1'
#
loop_
_entity.id
_entity.type
_entity.pdbx_description
1 polymer ?
#
loop_
_entity_poly.entity_id
_entity_poly.type
_entity_poly.pdbx_seq_one_letter_code
_entity_poly.pdbx_strand_id
1 'polypeptide(L)' 'MIAWPKILFGGLMLAAITWAVLEIRADGARSVLHAIERQNNDAANRAQEKRLDYDSCLDAGGLWDFGAGKCHRP' A
#
# COMPACT_ATOMS: atom_id res chain seq x y z
N MET A 1 46.02 -32.31 -3.13
CA MET A 1 45.77 -31.16 -2.23
C MET A 1 44.33 -30.71 -2.43
N ILE A 2 43.47 -30.81 -1.41
CA ILE A 2 42.05 -30.47 -1.52
C ILE A 2 41.90 -28.97 -1.83
N ALA A 3 41.04 -28.62 -2.78
CA ALA A 3 40.81 -27.24 -3.24
C ALA A 3 39.98 -26.40 -2.24
N TRP A 4 40.34 -26.48 -0.95
CA TRP A 4 39.68 -25.78 0.15
C TRP A 4 39.38 -24.29 -0.10
N PRO A 5 40.30 -23.49 -0.66
CA PRO A 5 40.01 -22.09 -0.96
C PRO A 5 38.84 -21.93 -1.93
N LYS A 6 38.78 -22.75 -2.99
CA LYS A 6 37.70 -22.68 -3.99
C LYS A 6 36.35 -23.05 -3.39
N ILE A 7 36.32 -24.05 -2.50
CA ILE A 7 35.09 -24.47 -1.81
C ILE A 7 34.59 -23.36 -0.89
N LEU A 8 35.50 -22.73 -0.12
CA LEU A 8 35.16 -21.62 0.76
C LEU A 8 34.62 -20.42 -0.03
N PHE A 9 35.28 -20.03 -1.11
CA PHE A 9 34.80 -18.95 -1.97
C PHE A 9 33.45 -19.26 -2.62
N GLY A 10 33.24 -20.50 -3.08
CA GLY A 10 31.95 -20.94 -3.63
C GLY A 10 30.83 -20.85 -2.59
N GLY A 11 31.09 -21.32 -1.35
CA GLY A 11 30.14 -21.24 -0.26
C GLY A 11 29.79 -19.79 0.11
N LEU A 12 30.78 -18.91 0.19
CA LEU A 12 30.57 -17.48 0.46
C LEU A 12 29.75 -16.80 -0.64
N MET A 13 30.01 -17.11 -1.91
CA MET A 13 29.24 -16.56 -3.03
C MET A 13 27.78 -17.04 -2.98
N LEU A 14 27.54 -18.32 -2.72
CA LEU A 14 26.18 -18.84 -2.58
C LEU A 14 25.45 -18.19 -1.41
N ALA A 15 26.13 -17.98 -0.27
CA ALA A 15 25.55 -17.28 0.87
C ALA A 15 25.18 -15.82 0.52
N ALA A 16 26.05 -15.10 -0.17
CA ALA A 16 25.80 -13.73 -0.59
C ALA A 16 24.62 -13.61 -1.57
N ILE A 17 24.53 -14.51 -2.55
CA ILE A 17 23.40 -14.55 -3.50
C ILE A 17 22.10 -14.87 -2.76
N THR A 18 22.13 -15.86 -1.87
CA THR A 18 20.95 -16.26 -1.09
C THR A 18 20.47 -15.10 -0.23
N TRP A 19 21.38 -14.41 0.46
CA TRP A 19 21.07 -13.21 1.22
C TRP A 19 20.41 -12.14 0.35
N ALA A 20 21.02 -11.80 -0.79
CA ALA A 20 20.50 -10.76 -1.67
C ALA A 20 19.08 -11.06 -2.17
N VAL A 21 18.80 -12.31 -2.53
CA VAL A 21 17.46 -12.75 -2.95
C VAL A 21 16.44 -12.59 -1.82
N LEU A 22 16.80 -12.91 -0.58
CA LEU A 22 15.91 -12.76 0.57
C LEU A 22 15.58 -11.30 0.85
N GLU A 23 16.57 -10.41 0.80
CA GLU A 23 16.36 -8.98 1.02
C GLU A 23 15.45 -8.37 -0.06
N ILE A 24 15.70 -8.67 -1.34
CA ILE A 24 14.86 -8.19 -2.45
C ILE A 24 13.41 -8.64 -2.30
N ARG A 25 13.18 -9.88 -1.86
CA ARG A 25 11.82 -10.39 -1.61
C ARG A 25 11.17 -9.70 -0.43
N ALA A 26 11.92 -9.46 0.66
CA ALA A 26 11.41 -8.77 1.83
C ALA A 26 11.08 -7.30 1.53
N ASP A 27 11.92 -6.61 0.76
CA ASP A 27 11.68 -5.26 0.25
C ASP A 27 10.45 -5.19 -0.66
N GLY A 28 10.34 -6.14 -1.60
CA GLY A 28 9.19 -6.24 -2.49
C GLY A 28 7.88 -6.42 -1.71
N ALA A 29 7.87 -7.34 -0.73
CA ALA A 29 6.70 -7.57 0.12
C ALA A 29 6.33 -6.31 0.93
N ARG A 30 7.32 -5.63 1.52
CA ARG A 30 7.10 -4.36 2.25
C ARG A 30 6.55 -3.27 1.33
N SER A 31 7.06 -3.15 0.12
CA SER A 31 6.64 -2.14 -0.85
C SER A 31 5.17 -2.32 -1.25
N VAL A 32 4.76 -3.56 -1.55
CA VAL A 32 3.36 -3.88 -1.90
C VAL A 32 2.42 -3.61 -0.73
N LEU A 33 2.77 -4.05 0.48
CA LEU A 33 1.95 -3.80 1.66
C LEU A 33 1.78 -2.30 1.94
N HIS A 34 2.85 -1.52 1.80
CA HIS A 34 2.80 -0.07 1.97
C HIS A 34 1.93 0.61 0.91
N ALA A 35 1.95 0.13 -0.33
CA ALA A 35 1.07 0.64 -1.38
C ALA A 35 -0.41 0.35 -1.08
N ILE A 36 -0.72 -0.86 -0.62
CA ILE A 36 -2.07 -1.25 -0.20
C ILE A 36 -2.54 -0.40 0.98
N GLU A 37 -1.70 -0.22 1.99
CA GLU A 37 -2.02 0.59 3.17
C GLU A 37 -2.30 2.05 2.79
N ARG A 38 -1.49 2.64 1.90
CA ARG A 38 -1.74 3.99 1.38
C ARG A 38 -3.08 4.07 0.63
N GLN A 39 -3.35 3.11 -0.25
CA GLN A 39 -4.60 3.09 -1.02
C GLN A 39 -5.83 2.92 -0.12
N ASN A 40 -5.75 2.07 0.91
CA ASN A 40 -6.82 1.89 1.87
C ASN A 40 -7.07 3.16 2.69
N ASN A 41 -6.02 3.81 3.17
CA ASN A 41 -6.14 5.06 3.92
C ASN A 41 -6.72 6.18 3.05
N ASP A 42 -6.29 6.29 1.78
CA ASP A 42 -6.88 7.24 0.84
C ASP A 42 -8.36 6.95 0.57
N ALA A 43 -8.74 5.68 0.44
CA ALA A 43 -10.13 5.28 0.27
C ALA A 43 -10.98 5.60 1.50
N ALA A 44 -10.47 5.32 2.71
CA ALA A 44 -11.13 5.66 3.97
C ALA A 44 -11.34 7.17 4.11
N ASN A 45 -10.32 7.98 3.79
CA ASN A 45 -10.41 9.43 3.84
C ASN A 45 -11.47 9.97 2.85
N ARG A 46 -11.49 9.47 1.62
CA ARG A 46 -12.51 9.86 0.61
C ARG A 46 -13.92 9.45 1.02
N ALA A 47 -14.08 8.26 1.62
CA ALA A 47 -15.36 7.81 2.12
C ALA A 47 -15.86 8.71 3.26
N GLN A 48 -14.96 9.08 4.19
CA GLN A 48 -15.27 10.02 5.27
C GLN A 48 -15.64 11.40 4.73
N GLU A 49 -14.90 11.93 3.76
CA GLU A 49 -15.21 13.21 3.11
C GLU A 49 -16.61 13.19 2.48
N LYS A 50 -16.95 12.13 1.75
CA LYS A 50 -18.28 11.98 1.13
C LYS A 50 -19.41 11.86 2.14
N ARG A 51 -19.13 11.22 3.29
CA ARG A 51 -20.09 11.17 4.39
C ARG A 51 -20.32 12.56 5.00
N LEU A 52 -19.25 13.32 5.21
CA LEU A 52 -19.35 14.70 5.71
C LEU A 52 -20.11 15.60 4.73
N ASP A 53 -19.87 15.46 3.42
CA ASP A 53 -20.63 16.18 2.38
C ASP A 53 -22.14 15.88 2.47
N TYR A 54 -22.49 14.61 2.66
CA TYR A 54 -23.88 14.15 2.81
C TYR A 54 -24.52 14.70 4.09
N ASP A 55 -23.87 14.51 5.24
CA ASP A 55 -24.36 14.99 6.53
C ASP A 55 -24.55 16.52 6.50
N SER A 56 -23.57 17.25 5.97
CA SER A 56 -23.65 18.71 5.81
C SER A 56 -24.78 19.15 4.87
N CYS A 57 -25.09 18.38 3.83
CA CYS A 57 -26.21 18.67 2.94
C CYS A 57 -27.55 18.58 3.67
N LEU A 58 -27.75 17.50 4.45
CA LEU A 58 -28.97 17.28 5.21
C LEU A 58 -29.14 18.33 6.31
N ASP A 59 -28.07 18.65 7.03
CA ASP A 59 -28.07 19.66 8.09
C ASP A 59 -28.45 21.06 7.55
N ALA A 60 -28.11 21.34 6.29
CA ALA A 60 -28.48 22.58 5.60
C ALA A 60 -29.90 22.56 4.99
N GLY A 61 -30.66 21.47 5.17
CA GLY A 61 -31.98 21.29 4.56
C GLY A 61 -31.96 21.05 3.05
N GLY A 62 -30.81 20.68 2.49
CA GLY A 62 -30.64 20.36 1.07
C GLY A 62 -31.12 18.95 0.72
N LEU A 63 -31.31 18.70 -0.57
CA LEU A 63 -31.62 17.39 -1.12
C LEU A 63 -30.35 16.77 -1.73
N TRP A 64 -29.91 15.64 -1.18
CA TRP A 64 -28.75 14.94 -1.71
C TRP A 64 -29.08 14.16 -2.99
N ASP A 65 -28.28 14.36 -4.04
CA ASP A 65 -28.31 13.58 -5.27
C ASP A 65 -27.20 12.52 -5.22
N PHE A 66 -27.61 11.26 -5.04
CA PHE A 66 -26.69 10.11 -5.02
C PHE A 66 -26.08 9.80 -6.39
N GLY A 67 -26.79 10.10 -7.49
CA GLY A 67 -26.30 9.88 -8.85
C GLY A 67 -25.19 10.87 -9.23
N ALA A 68 -25.36 12.15 -8.84
CA ALA A 68 -24.35 13.18 -9.06
C ALA A 68 -23.28 13.27 -7.97
N GLY A 69 -23.54 12.69 -6.79
CA GLY A 69 -22.69 12.81 -5.61
C GLY A 69 -22.60 14.25 -5.09
N LYS A 70 -23.70 14.99 -5.17
CA LYS A 70 -23.77 16.43 -4.89
C LYS A 70 -25.02 16.79 -4.10
N CYS A 71 -24.91 17.85 -3.31
CA CYS A 71 -26.04 18.47 -2.63
C CYS A 71 -26.76 19.47 -3.55
N HIS A 72 -28.08 19.34 -3.69
CA HIS A 72 -28.94 20.41 -4.21
C HIS A 72 -29.41 21.25 -3.03
N ARG A 73 -29.02 22.52 -3.01
CA ARG A 73 -29.57 23.51 -2.06
C ARG A 73 -30.75 24.23 -2.71
N PRO A 74 -31.77 24.65 -1.94
CA PRO A 74 -32.84 25.51 -2.42
C PRO A 74 -32.32 26.84 -3.00
#